data_AF-A0AA37FWC8-F1
#
_entry.id   AF-A0AA37FWC8-F1
#
_cell.length_a   1.000
_cell.length_b   1.000
_cell.length_c   1.000
_cell.angle_alpha   90.00
_cell.angle_beta   90.00
_cell.angle_gamma   90.00
#
_symmetry.space_group_name_H-M   'P 1'
#
loop_
_entity.id
_entity.type
_entity.pdbx_description
1 polymer ?
#
loop_
_entity_poly.entity_id
_entity_poly.type
_entity_poly.pdbx_seq_one_letter_code
_entity_poly.pdbx_strand_id
1 'polypeptide(L)'
;MTIEELQASFDEAMNNFKLISKLNNKQLSPSEDDYLNLNRAYFRICTNFYESFLHLIGNGKPFPAIVILRSFLEIYTKAIYLDIIEKPKGTDVKPLISGEKDFPSFFKMTSALDKFGEEGKNGLEGMFKQFTKQDLAQYEKFSLFTHGRGEFVEAFMKMDNAQLCIEGVSDLIVTAKGMYETLSLHYFGLQKLTSELQRLAHELQKSTMYKNS
;
A
#
# COMPACT_ATOMS: atom_id res chain seq x y z
N MET A 1 1.56 -15.99 17.33
CA MET A 1 0.71 -16.33 16.18
C MET A 1 0.99 -17.75 15.73
N THR A 2 0.01 -18.54 15.29
CA THR A 2 0.22 -19.91 14.78
C THR A 2 0.48 -19.91 13.26
N ILE A 3 0.97 -21.04 12.75
CA ILE A 3 1.14 -21.25 11.30
C ILE A 3 -0.22 -21.22 10.59
N GLU A 4 -1.29 -21.74 11.22
CA GLU A 4 -2.64 -21.67 10.64
C GLU A 4 -3.14 -20.22 10.55
N GLU A 5 -2.88 -19.40 11.58
CA GLU A 5 -3.22 -17.97 11.57
C GLU A 5 -2.48 -17.18 10.48
N LEU A 6 -1.20 -17.52 10.25
CA LEU A 6 -0.42 -16.95 9.16
C LEU A 6 -0.99 -17.35 7.79
N GLN A 7 -1.30 -18.64 7.61
CA GLN A 7 -1.90 -19.15 6.37
C GLN A 7 -3.26 -18.49 6.10
N ALA A 8 -4.11 -18.36 7.12
CA ALA A 8 -5.39 -17.69 7.01
C ALA A 8 -5.24 -16.22 6.58
N SER A 9 -4.24 -15.52 7.12
CA SER A 9 -3.93 -14.13 6.75
C SER A 9 -3.48 -14.02 5.28
N PHE A 10 -2.67 -14.98 4.83
CA PHE A 10 -2.23 -15.06 3.44
C PHE A 10 -3.39 -15.38 2.48
N ASP A 11 -4.24 -16.34 2.84
CA ASP A 11 -5.41 -16.74 2.04
C ASP A 11 -6.40 -15.59 1.89
N GLU A 12 -6.65 -14.84 2.96
CA GLU A 12 -7.46 -13.62 2.93
C GLU A 12 -6.86 -12.58 1.98
N ALA A 13 -5.56 -12.31 2.08
CA ALA A 13 -4.85 -11.37 1.20
C ALA A 13 -4.95 -11.79 -0.28
N MET A 14 -4.85 -13.09 -0.56
CA MET A 14 -5.02 -13.64 -1.90
C MET A 14 -6.46 -13.56 -2.42
N ASN A 15 -7.45 -13.81 -1.56
CA ASN A 15 -8.85 -13.70 -1.93
C ASN A 15 -9.22 -12.26 -2.26
N ASN A 16 -8.71 -11.30 -1.50
CA ASN A 16 -8.92 -9.88 -1.75
C ASN A 16 -8.24 -9.44 -3.04
N PHE A 17 -7.03 -9.92 -3.33
CA PHE A 17 -6.39 -9.71 -4.63
C PHE A 17 -7.25 -10.21 -5.80
N LYS A 18 -7.76 -11.43 -5.73
CA LYS A 18 -8.62 -12.02 -6.76
C LYS A 18 -9.92 -11.24 -6.94
N LEU A 19 -10.56 -10.83 -5.84
CA LEU A 19 -11.77 -10.02 -5.87
C LEU A 19 -11.50 -8.69 -6.59
N ILE A 20 -10.50 -7.93 -6.16
CA ILE A 20 -10.16 -6.62 -6.72
C ILE A 20 -9.79 -6.75 -8.20
N SER A 21 -9.00 -7.77 -8.57
CA SER A 21 -8.64 -8.03 -9.96
C SER A 21 -9.85 -8.32 -10.84
N LYS A 22 -10.83 -9.07 -10.31
CA LYS A 22 -12.10 -9.33 -11.00
C LYS A 22 -12.93 -8.05 -11.18
N LEU A 23 -12.95 -7.17 -10.18
CA LEU A 23 -13.65 -5.89 -10.26
C LEU A 23 -12.97 -4.92 -11.25
N ASN A 24 -11.64 -4.97 -11.34
CA ASN A 24 -10.84 -4.15 -12.25
C ASN A 24 -10.68 -4.79 -13.65
N ASN A 25 -11.74 -5.38 -14.20
CA ASN A 25 -11.69 -6.07 -15.49
C ASN A 25 -12.01 -5.16 -16.70
N LYS A 26 -12.27 -3.87 -16.47
CA LYS A 26 -12.62 -2.91 -17.52
C LYS A 26 -11.41 -2.08 -17.92
N GLN A 27 -11.13 -2.04 -19.22
CA GLN A 27 -10.19 -1.08 -19.78
C GLN A 27 -10.89 0.27 -19.92
N LEU A 28 -10.40 1.27 -19.19
CA LEU A 28 -10.89 2.65 -19.30
C LEU A 28 -10.15 3.38 -20.41
N SER A 29 -10.88 4.11 -21.25
CA SER A 29 -10.28 5.03 -22.23
C SER A 29 -9.51 6.15 -21.54
N PRO A 30 -8.42 6.67 -22.14
CA PRO A 30 -7.72 7.84 -21.61
C PRO A 30 -8.67 8.99 -21.29
N SER A 31 -8.41 9.68 -20.17
CA SER A 31 -9.15 10.88 -19.77
C SER A 31 -8.39 12.13 -20.20
N GLU A 32 -9.08 13.27 -20.36
CA GLU A 32 -8.43 14.59 -20.43
C GLU A 32 -7.92 15.06 -19.05
N ASP A 33 -8.37 14.42 -17.96
CA ASP A 33 -7.88 14.69 -16.61
C ASP A 33 -6.60 13.88 -16.34
N ASP A 34 -5.46 14.60 -16.32
CA ASP A 34 -4.15 14.03 -16.04
C ASP A 34 -4.08 13.34 -14.67
N TYR A 35 -4.82 13.82 -13.65
CA TYR A 35 -4.88 13.16 -12.35
C TYR A 35 -5.57 11.80 -12.42
N LEU A 36 -6.64 11.67 -13.21
CA LEU A 36 -7.33 10.40 -13.39
C LEU A 36 -6.45 9.38 -14.13
N ASN A 37 -5.71 9.83 -15.15
CA ASN A 37 -4.76 8.98 -15.86
C ASN A 37 -3.59 8.53 -14.96
N LEU A 38 -3.06 9.45 -14.16
CA LEU A 38 -1.97 9.18 -13.24
C LEU A 38 -2.40 8.22 -12.12
N ASN A 39 -3.59 8.41 -11.56
CA ASN A 39 -4.18 7.48 -10.59
C ASN A 39 -4.34 6.06 -11.18
N ARG A 40 -4.79 5.93 -12.44
CA ARG A 40 -4.83 4.63 -13.13
C ARG A 40 -3.45 4.01 -13.33
N ALA A 41 -2.43 4.81 -13.61
CA ALA A 41 -1.06 4.34 -13.75
C ALA A 41 -0.52 3.81 -12.41
N TYR A 42 -0.64 4.60 -11.33
CA TYR A 42 -0.19 4.17 -10.01
C TYR A 42 -0.97 2.96 -9.49
N PHE A 43 -2.28 2.89 -9.72
CA PHE A 43 -3.04 1.70 -9.35
C PHE A 43 -2.50 0.44 -10.04
N ARG A 44 -2.26 0.50 -11.36
CA ARG A 44 -1.67 -0.63 -12.11
C ARG A 44 -0.27 -1.00 -11.62
N ILE A 45 0.58 -0.02 -11.33
CA ILE A 45 1.94 -0.28 -10.78
C ILE A 45 1.81 -1.00 -9.42
N CYS A 46 0.98 -0.47 -8.52
CA CYS A 46 0.74 -1.06 -7.21
C CYS A 46 0.12 -2.47 -7.29
N THR A 47 -0.79 -2.73 -8.23
CA THR A 47 -1.32 -4.09 -8.47
C THR A 47 -0.20 -5.06 -8.84
N ASN A 48 0.72 -4.68 -9.73
CA ASN A 48 1.86 -5.53 -10.10
C ASN A 48 2.81 -5.76 -8.90
N PHE A 49 3.07 -4.73 -8.09
CA PHE A 49 3.87 -4.88 -6.88
C PHE A 49 3.20 -5.77 -5.85
N TYR A 50 1.90 -5.61 -5.62
CA TYR A 50 1.18 -6.43 -4.65
C TYR A 50 1.07 -7.89 -5.10
N GLU A 51 0.85 -8.16 -6.40
CA GLU A 51 0.92 -9.51 -6.96
C GLU A 51 2.30 -10.15 -6.77
N SER A 52 3.36 -9.39 -7.07
CA SER A 52 4.75 -9.85 -6.87
C SER A 52 5.05 -10.12 -5.41
N PHE A 53 4.57 -9.26 -4.51
CA PHE A 53 4.67 -9.44 -3.07
C PHE A 53 4.01 -10.75 -2.62
N LEU A 54 2.76 -11.00 -3.03
CA LEU A 54 2.03 -12.22 -2.69
C LEU A 54 2.74 -13.47 -3.22
N HIS A 55 3.26 -13.42 -4.44
CA HIS A 55 4.04 -14.52 -5.00
C HIS A 55 5.30 -14.81 -4.19
N LEU A 56 6.05 -13.78 -3.78
CA LEU A 56 7.27 -13.95 -2.98
C LEU A 56 6.96 -14.53 -1.59
N ILE A 57 5.92 -14.02 -0.93
CA ILE A 57 5.49 -14.53 0.37
C ILE A 57 5.04 -15.99 0.26
N GLY A 58 4.22 -16.34 -0.74
CA GLY A 58 3.76 -17.71 -0.97
C GLY A 58 4.87 -18.70 -1.30
N ASN A 59 6.02 -18.22 -1.76
CA ASN A 59 7.23 -19.02 -1.99
C ASN A 59 8.22 -19.00 -0.81
N GLY A 60 7.83 -18.46 0.35
CA GLY A 60 8.70 -18.40 1.54
C GLY A 60 9.87 -17.43 1.38
N LYS A 61 9.74 -16.38 0.56
CA LYS A 61 10.79 -15.38 0.29
C LYS A 61 10.43 -14.00 0.83
N PRO A 62 10.36 -13.81 2.16
CA PRO A 62 9.85 -12.55 2.72
C PRO A 62 10.84 -11.38 2.58
N PHE A 63 12.16 -11.61 2.56
CA PHE A 63 13.13 -10.52 2.41
C PHE A 63 13.02 -9.75 1.09
N PRO A 64 13.00 -10.40 -0.09
CA PRO A 64 12.73 -9.68 -1.34
C PRO A 64 11.31 -9.09 -1.36
N ALA A 65 10.34 -9.70 -0.65
CA ALA A 65 9.00 -9.14 -0.53
C ALA A 65 9.00 -7.79 0.21
N ILE A 66 9.87 -7.59 1.21
CA ILE A 66 10.04 -6.29 1.90
C ILE A 66 10.49 -5.19 0.92
N VAL A 67 11.38 -5.50 -0.02
CA VAL A 67 11.86 -4.54 -1.04
C VAL A 67 10.70 -4.06 -1.91
N ILE A 68 9.86 -5.00 -2.35
CA ILE A 68 8.64 -4.71 -3.12
C ILE A 68 7.65 -3.90 -2.28
N LEU A 69 7.45 -4.28 -1.02
CA LEU A 69 6.53 -3.59 -0.11
C LEU A 69 6.93 -2.14 0.14
N ARG A 70 8.24 -1.86 0.30
CA ARG A 70 8.75 -0.48 0.40
C ARG A 70 8.38 0.33 -0.85
N SER A 71 8.62 -0.23 -2.03
CA SER A 71 8.31 0.43 -3.30
C SER A 71 6.80 0.66 -3.44
N PHE A 72 5.98 -0.32 -3.04
CA PHE A 72 4.54 -0.18 -3.01
C PHE A 72 4.10 0.95 -2.07
N LEU A 73 4.64 1.03 -0.86
CA LEU A 73 4.35 2.10 0.10
C LEU A 73 4.66 3.49 -0.47
N GLU A 74 5.81 3.68 -1.13
CA GLU A 74 6.17 4.96 -1.75
C GLU A 74 5.19 5.39 -2.85
N ILE A 75 4.80 4.46 -3.73
CA ILE A 75 3.85 4.75 -4.81
C ILE A 75 2.43 4.96 -4.26
N TYR A 76 2.02 4.16 -3.29
CA TYR A 76 0.77 4.31 -2.56
C TYR A 76 0.64 5.72 -1.98
N THR A 77 1.65 6.18 -1.23
CA THR A 77 1.65 7.53 -0.64
C THR A 77 1.61 8.61 -1.71
N LYS A 78 2.36 8.48 -2.81
CA LYS A 78 2.32 9.45 -3.92
C LYS A 78 0.93 9.52 -4.55
N ALA A 79 0.28 8.39 -4.78
CA ALA A 79 -1.04 8.32 -5.39
C ALA A 79 -2.08 9.10 -4.57
N ILE A 80 -2.10 8.90 -3.25
CA ILE A 80 -3.02 9.62 -2.36
C ILE A 80 -2.62 11.09 -2.21
N TYR A 81 -1.33 11.39 -2.07
CA TYR A 81 -0.81 12.75 -1.93
C TYR A 81 -1.21 13.65 -3.11
N LEU A 82 -1.08 13.14 -4.33
CA LEU A 82 -1.42 13.92 -5.52
C LEU A 82 -2.90 14.29 -5.55
N ASP A 83 -3.79 13.33 -5.28
CA ASP A 83 -5.23 13.58 -5.35
C ASP A 83 -5.73 14.43 -4.18
N ILE A 84 -5.23 14.20 -2.97
CA ILE A 84 -5.72 14.87 -1.76
C ILE A 84 -5.07 16.25 -1.56
N ILE A 85 -3.77 16.39 -1.85
CA ILE A 85 -3.00 17.58 -1.49
C ILE A 85 -2.69 18.46 -2.71
N GLU A 86 -2.24 17.88 -3.83
CA GLU A 86 -1.77 18.68 -4.97
C GLU A 86 -2.91 19.08 -5.92
N LYS A 87 -3.90 18.20 -6.12
CA LYS A 87 -5.05 18.45 -7.00
C LYS A 87 -5.89 19.65 -6.57
N PRO A 88 -6.24 19.84 -5.27
CA PRO A 88 -6.99 21.02 -4.86
C PRO A 88 -6.22 22.34 -5.04
N LYS A 89 -4.88 22.28 -5.12
CA LYS A 89 -4.03 23.46 -5.40
C LYS A 89 -3.96 23.80 -6.89
N GLY A 90 -4.54 22.97 -7.76
CA GLY A 90 -4.42 23.13 -9.22
C GLY A 90 -3.00 22.87 -9.73
N THR A 91 -2.25 21.99 -9.09
CA THR A 91 -0.87 21.70 -9.47
C THR A 91 -0.81 20.98 -10.82
N ASP A 92 0.10 21.38 -11.71
CA ASP A 92 0.40 20.58 -12.89
C ASP A 92 1.24 19.36 -12.49
N VAL A 93 0.73 18.16 -12.78
CA VAL A 93 1.41 16.90 -12.43
C VAL A 93 2.49 16.51 -13.43
N LYS A 94 2.50 17.07 -14.64
CA LYS A 94 3.46 16.69 -15.70
C LYS A 94 4.91 16.89 -15.27
N PRO A 95 5.30 18.04 -14.68
CA PRO A 95 6.68 18.23 -14.20
C PRO A 95 7.07 17.27 -13.07
N LEU A 96 6.12 16.85 -12.23
CA LEU A 96 6.37 15.90 -11.14
C LEU A 96 6.65 14.50 -11.67
N ILE A 97 5.96 14.07 -12.73
CA ILE A 97 6.13 12.74 -13.34
C ILE A 97 7.30 12.68 -14.33
N SER A 98 7.64 13.79 -15.00
CA SER A 98 8.79 13.86 -15.91
C SER A 98 10.12 14.00 -15.18
N GLY A 99 10.09 14.34 -13.89
CA GLY A 99 11.29 14.58 -13.07
C GLY A 99 11.86 15.99 -13.21
N GLU A 100 11.15 16.90 -13.88
CA GLU A 100 11.49 18.33 -13.89
C GLU A 100 11.30 18.98 -12.52
N LYS A 101 10.36 18.45 -11.72
CA LYS A 101 10.13 18.85 -10.33
C LYS A 101 10.15 17.61 -9.45
N ASP A 102 10.90 17.70 -8.35
CA ASP A 102 10.91 16.64 -7.36
C ASP A 102 9.59 16.54 -6.60
N PHE A 103 9.17 15.30 -6.32
CA PHE A 103 8.20 15.04 -5.26
C PHE A 103 8.80 15.47 -3.91
N PRO A 104 7.97 15.98 -2.98
CA PRO A 104 8.39 16.07 -1.59
C PRO A 104 8.87 14.71 -1.08
N SER A 105 9.83 14.71 -0.16
CA SER A 105 10.28 13.48 0.50
C SER A 105 9.11 12.71 1.10
N PHE A 106 9.20 11.37 1.17
CA PHE A 106 8.18 10.50 1.75
C PHE A 106 7.58 11.06 3.05
N PHE A 107 8.42 11.41 4.03
CA PHE A 107 8.00 11.95 5.32
C PHE A 107 7.20 13.26 5.22
N LYS A 108 7.54 14.13 4.26
CA LYS A 108 6.79 15.38 4.02
C LYS A 108 5.42 15.08 3.43
N MET A 109 5.31 14.09 2.55
CA MET A 109 4.03 13.67 1.98
C MET A 109 3.13 13.04 3.05
N THR A 110 3.66 12.12 3.86
CA THR A 110 2.88 11.48 4.94
C THR A 110 2.41 12.50 5.96
N SER A 111 3.27 13.41 6.43
CA SER A 111 2.88 14.45 7.40
C SER A 111 1.82 15.40 6.84
N ALA A 112 1.88 15.72 5.54
CA ALA A 112 0.84 16.55 4.91
C ALA A 112 -0.51 15.82 4.85
N LEU A 113 -0.50 14.51 4.56
CA LEU A 113 -1.70 13.69 4.51
C LEU A 113 -2.34 13.50 5.89
N ASP A 114 -1.55 13.21 6.92
CA ASP A 114 -2.06 13.09 8.29
C ASP A 114 -2.67 14.40 8.78
N LYS A 115 -1.97 15.53 8.56
CA LYS A 115 -2.48 16.86 8.91
C LYS A 115 -3.82 17.16 8.22
N PHE A 116 -3.94 16.82 6.94
CA PHE A 116 -5.20 16.97 6.20
C PHE A 116 -6.31 16.06 6.76
N GLY A 117 -5.96 14.88 7.26
CA GLY A 117 -6.88 13.97 7.95
C GLY A 117 -7.45 14.58 9.23
N GLU A 118 -6.57 15.08 10.10
CA GLU A 118 -6.91 15.72 11.39
C GLU A 118 -7.80 16.95 11.23
N GLU A 119 -7.49 17.79 10.25
CA GLU A 119 -8.26 19.02 9.99
C GLU A 119 -9.62 18.74 9.33
N GLY A 120 -9.73 17.63 8.58
CA GLY A 120 -10.86 17.38 7.68
C GLY A 120 -11.91 16.37 8.14
N LYS A 121 -11.67 15.56 9.19
CA LYS A 121 -12.53 14.42 9.59
C LYS A 121 -12.96 13.52 8.42
N ASN A 122 -12.04 13.30 7.47
CA ASN A 122 -12.28 12.63 6.19
C ASN A 122 -11.90 11.13 6.20
N GLY A 123 -11.55 10.59 7.36
CA GLY A 123 -11.15 9.19 7.53
C GLY A 123 -9.67 8.90 7.23
N LEU A 124 -8.85 9.92 6.91
CA LEU A 124 -7.39 9.77 6.74
C LEU A 124 -6.61 10.00 8.04
N GLU A 125 -7.29 10.35 9.14
CA GLU A 125 -6.65 10.70 10.41
C GLU A 125 -5.86 9.53 10.99
N GLY A 126 -4.55 9.76 11.21
CA GLY A 126 -3.61 8.75 11.69
C GLY A 126 -3.26 7.64 10.70
N MET A 127 -3.82 7.66 9.47
CA MET A 127 -3.63 6.60 8.49
C MET A 127 -2.18 6.49 8.02
N PHE A 128 -1.49 7.62 7.84
CA PHE A 128 -0.12 7.65 7.34
C PHE A 128 0.91 7.72 8.48
N LYS A 129 0.47 8.13 9.67
CA LYS A 129 1.33 8.28 10.85
C LYS A 129 2.02 6.98 11.22
N GLN A 130 1.35 5.84 11.03
CA GLN A 130 1.91 4.49 11.20
C GLN A 130 3.18 4.23 10.35
N PHE A 131 3.32 4.91 9.21
CA PHE A 131 4.49 4.78 8.33
C PHE A 131 5.64 5.74 8.72
N THR A 132 5.38 6.70 9.60
CA THR A 132 6.37 7.67 10.08
C THR A 132 7.12 7.16 11.33
N LYS A 133 8.23 7.82 11.68
CA LYS A 133 9.14 7.41 12.76
C LYS A 133 8.52 7.33 14.17
N GLN A 134 7.33 7.91 14.36
CA GLN A 134 6.73 8.07 15.68
C GLN A 134 5.80 6.93 16.11
N ASP A 135 5.29 6.14 15.16
CA ASP A 135 4.35 5.04 15.44
C ASP A 135 4.94 3.67 15.04
N LEU A 136 4.38 2.96 14.05
CA LEU A 136 4.89 1.64 13.65
C LEU A 136 6.22 1.70 12.89
N ALA A 137 6.63 2.90 12.43
CA ALA A 137 7.88 3.20 11.74
C ALA A 137 8.16 2.26 10.55
N GLN A 138 7.11 1.80 9.86
CA GLN A 138 7.24 0.73 8.87
C GLN A 138 8.15 1.12 7.70
N TYR A 139 8.11 2.37 7.24
CA TYR A 139 9.02 2.84 6.20
C TYR A 139 10.49 2.75 6.63
N GLU A 140 10.80 3.10 7.88
CA GLU A 140 12.15 3.00 8.43
C GLU A 140 12.57 1.54 8.61
N LYS A 141 11.67 0.68 9.11
CA LYS A 141 11.89 -0.77 9.20
C LYS A 141 12.23 -1.34 7.83
N PHE A 142 11.42 -1.11 6.80
CA PHE A 142 11.69 -1.58 5.44
C PHE A 142 12.97 -0.96 4.85
N SER A 143 13.27 0.29 5.20
CA SER A 143 14.50 0.97 4.78
C SER A 143 15.76 0.33 5.38
N LEU A 144 15.71 -0.18 6.62
CA LEU A 144 16.85 -0.89 7.22
C LEU A 144 17.18 -2.17 6.45
N PHE A 145 16.17 -2.93 6.04
CA PHE A 145 16.35 -4.12 5.19
C PHE A 145 16.93 -3.75 3.82
N THR A 146 16.33 -2.78 3.13
CA THR A 146 16.72 -2.42 1.76
C THR A 146 18.09 -1.72 1.68
N HIS A 147 18.51 -0.99 2.71
CA HIS A 147 19.84 -0.39 2.76
C HIS A 147 20.90 -1.29 3.41
N GLY A 148 20.53 -2.51 3.83
CA GLY A 148 21.45 -3.46 4.45
C GLY A 148 22.09 -2.90 5.71
N ARG A 149 21.27 -2.53 6.71
CA ARG A 149 21.77 -2.02 8.02
C ARG A 149 20.98 -2.59 9.19
N GLY A 150 21.56 -2.48 10.39
CA GLY A 150 20.91 -2.82 11.65
C GLY A 150 20.81 -4.33 11.89
N GLU A 151 19.78 -4.73 12.65
CA GLU A 151 19.53 -6.12 13.07
C GLU A 151 19.52 -7.10 11.90
N PHE A 152 19.12 -6.66 10.70
CA PHE A 152 19.14 -7.48 9.50
C PHE A 152 20.55 -7.93 9.11
N VAL A 153 21.52 -7.00 9.04
CA VAL A 153 22.92 -7.36 8.73
C VAL A 153 23.52 -8.16 9.88
N GLU A 154 23.23 -7.77 11.12
CA GLU A 154 23.73 -8.50 12.29
C GLU A 154 23.24 -9.95 12.32
N ALA A 155 22.01 -10.23 11.87
CA ALA A 155 21.47 -11.58 11.75
C ALA A 155 22.23 -12.40 10.69
N PHE A 156 22.47 -11.84 9.51
CA PHE A 156 23.22 -12.52 8.45
C PHE A 156 24.72 -12.62 8.71
N MET A 157 25.29 -11.78 9.58
CA MET A 157 26.66 -11.96 10.08
C MET A 157 26.79 -13.16 11.02
N LYS A 158 25.70 -13.54 11.70
CA LYS A 158 25.68 -14.62 12.70
C LYS A 158 25.19 -15.95 12.13
N MET A 159 24.37 -15.92 11.07
CA MET A 159 23.73 -17.11 10.51
C MET A 159 23.58 -17.00 8.98
N ASP A 160 23.94 -18.05 8.25
CA ASP A 160 23.83 -18.09 6.78
C ASP A 160 22.38 -18.06 6.28
N ASN A 161 21.45 -18.55 7.11
CA ASN A 161 20.03 -18.71 6.77
C ASN A 161 19.12 -18.02 7.80
N ALA A 162 19.34 -16.73 8.03
CA ALA A 162 18.42 -15.95 8.87
C ALA A 162 17.00 -15.97 8.27
N GLN A 163 15.98 -16.15 9.11
CA GLN A 163 14.57 -16.15 8.73
C GLN A 163 13.82 -15.09 9.52
N LEU A 164 12.75 -14.53 8.94
CA LEU A 164 11.82 -13.72 9.71
C LEU A 164 10.96 -14.62 10.60
N CYS A 165 10.63 -14.14 11.80
CA CYS A 165 9.61 -14.77 12.62
C CYS A 165 8.23 -14.71 11.94
N ILE A 166 7.33 -15.62 12.34
CA ILE A 166 5.97 -15.75 11.82
C ILE A 166 5.22 -14.42 11.95
N GLU A 167 5.35 -13.77 13.11
CA GLU A 167 4.76 -12.46 13.38
C GLU A 167 5.25 -11.41 12.37
N GLY A 168 6.54 -11.39 12.07
CA GLY A 168 7.12 -10.47 11.10
C GLY A 168 6.59 -10.70 9.68
N VAL A 169 6.40 -11.96 9.27
CA VAL A 169 5.80 -12.28 7.96
C VAL A 169 4.33 -11.87 7.92
N SER A 170 3.58 -12.11 9.00
CA SER A 170 2.18 -11.69 9.10
C SER A 170 2.03 -10.17 9.02
N ASP A 171 2.88 -9.42 9.72
CA ASP A 171 2.85 -7.96 9.68
C ASP A 171 3.04 -7.43 8.26
N LEU A 172 3.93 -8.05 7.46
CA LEU A 172 4.09 -7.72 6.05
C LEU A 172 2.81 -7.98 5.24
N ILE A 173 2.19 -9.14 5.44
CA ILE A 173 0.96 -9.53 4.73
C ILE A 173 -0.18 -8.56 5.06
N VAL A 174 -0.43 -8.31 6.35
CA VAL A 174 -1.51 -7.44 6.82
C VAL A 174 -1.31 -6.02 6.32
N THR A 175 -0.08 -5.51 6.38
CA THR A 175 0.28 -4.18 5.89
C THR A 175 0.02 -4.05 4.38
N ALA A 176 0.58 -4.97 3.59
CA ALA A 176 0.44 -4.95 2.14
C ALA A 176 -1.03 -5.03 1.73
N LYS A 177 -1.78 -5.93 2.39
CA LYS A 177 -3.22 -6.12 2.17
C LYS A 177 -4.00 -4.84 2.44
N GLY A 178 -3.81 -4.21 3.60
CA GLY A 178 -4.54 -2.99 3.97
C GLY A 178 -4.22 -1.80 3.05
N MET A 179 -2.97 -1.66 2.59
CA MET A 179 -2.62 -0.66 1.59
C MET A 179 -3.31 -0.92 0.25
N TYR A 180 -3.34 -2.19 -0.19
CA TYR A 180 -3.94 -2.55 -1.47
C TYR A 180 -5.46 -2.38 -1.48
N GLU A 181 -6.13 -2.78 -0.41
CA GLU A 181 -7.57 -2.57 -0.20
C GLU A 181 -7.91 -1.08 -0.22
N THR A 182 -7.18 -0.27 0.56
CA THR A 182 -7.43 1.17 0.61
C THR A 182 -7.20 1.84 -0.74
N LEU A 183 -6.09 1.51 -1.40
CA LEU A 183 -5.79 2.06 -2.72
C LEU A 183 -6.87 1.67 -3.74
N SER A 184 -7.42 0.46 -3.65
CA SER A 184 -8.48 -0.02 -4.54
C SER A 184 -9.80 0.71 -4.32
N LEU A 185 -10.19 0.94 -3.06
CA LEU A 185 -11.36 1.77 -2.74
C LEU A 185 -11.18 3.20 -3.29
N HIS A 186 -10.01 3.79 -3.05
CA HIS A 186 -9.70 5.13 -3.55
C HIS A 186 -9.73 5.20 -5.08
N TYR A 187 -9.12 4.22 -5.76
CA TYR A 187 -9.15 4.09 -7.22
C TYR A 187 -10.58 3.99 -7.76
N PHE A 188 -11.40 3.05 -7.25
CA PHE A 188 -12.77 2.90 -7.75
C PHE A 188 -13.63 4.14 -7.51
N GLY A 189 -13.43 4.83 -6.39
CA GLY A 189 -14.07 6.12 -6.11
C GLY A 189 -13.70 7.19 -7.12
N LEU A 190 -12.40 7.40 -7.37
CA LEU A 190 -11.93 8.42 -8.31
C LEU A 190 -12.35 8.14 -9.75
N GLN A 191 -12.34 6.87 -10.16
CA GLN A 191 -12.77 6.47 -11.49
C GLN A 191 -14.30 6.44 -11.66
N LYS A 192 -15.07 6.78 -10.62
CA LYS A 192 -16.54 6.72 -10.60
C LYS A 192 -17.08 5.33 -10.94
N LEU A 193 -16.34 4.29 -10.54
CA LEU A 193 -16.73 2.88 -10.68
C LEU A 193 -17.59 2.48 -9.46
N THR A 194 -18.76 3.12 -9.34
CA THR A 194 -19.60 3.06 -8.14
C THR A 194 -20.02 1.65 -7.77
N SER A 195 -20.36 0.80 -8.75
CA SER A 195 -20.73 -0.59 -8.51
C SER A 195 -19.59 -1.42 -7.92
N GLU A 196 -18.39 -1.24 -8.46
CA GLU A 196 -17.16 -1.91 -8.04
C GLU A 196 -16.74 -1.44 -6.65
N LEU A 197 -16.82 -0.13 -6.41
CA LEU A 197 -16.57 0.47 -5.09
C LEU A 197 -17.50 -0.09 -4.02
N GLN A 198 -18.82 -0.05 -4.26
CA GLN A 198 -19.82 -0.54 -3.31
C GLN A 198 -19.63 -2.03 -3.02
N ARG A 199 -19.36 -2.82 -4.06
CA ARG A 199 -19.12 -4.26 -3.90
C ARG A 199 -17.85 -4.54 -3.09
N LEU A 200 -16.74 -3.83 -3.37
CA LEU A 200 -15.51 -3.99 -2.60
C LEU A 200 -15.75 -3.61 -1.13
N ALA A 201 -16.34 -2.45 -0.88
CA ALA A 201 -16.62 -1.97 0.48
C ALA A 201 -17.50 -2.96 1.28
N HIS A 202 -18.53 -3.53 0.63
CA HIS A 202 -19.40 -4.53 1.26
C HIS A 202 -18.63 -5.80 1.68
N GLU A 203 -17.80 -6.36 0.79
CA GLU A 203 -17.05 -7.58 1.10
C GLU A 203 -15.99 -7.35 2.19
N LEU A 204 -15.34 -6.19 2.20
CA LEU A 204 -14.37 -5.83 3.25
C LEU A 204 -15.03 -5.58 4.62
N GLN A 205 -16.24 -5.02 4.65
CA GLN A 205 -16.99 -4.88 5.90
C GLN A 205 -17.41 -6.24 6.45
N LYS A 206 -17.85 -7.14 5.57
CA LYS A 206 -18.26 -8.50 5.92
C LYS A 206 -17.10 -9.27 6.57
N SER A 207 -15.91 -9.24 5.98
CA SER A 207 -14.73 -9.89 6.55
C SER A 207 -14.31 -9.33 7.92
N THR A 208 -14.59 -8.04 8.16
CA THR A 208 -14.30 -7.39 9.45
C THR A 208 -15.30 -7.79 10.52
N MET A 209 -16.60 -7.90 10.20
CA MET A 209 -17.62 -8.30 11.18
C MET A 209 -17.47 -9.75 11.63
N TYR A 210 -17.15 -10.68 10.72
CA TYR A 210 -16.92 -12.09 11.07
C TYR A 210 -15.68 -12.34 11.95
N LYS A 211 -14.75 -11.38 12.02
CA LYS A 211 -13.57 -11.46 12.92
C LYS A 211 -13.85 -10.97 14.34
N ASN A 212 -14.92 -10.20 14.53
CA ASN A 212 -15.32 -9.61 15.81
C ASN A 212 -16.56 -10.31 16.42
N SER A 213 -16.99 -11.43 15.83
CA SER A 213 -18.11 -12.28 16.27
C SER A 213 -17.57 -13.56 16.91
#